data_AF-L1KXU1-F1
#
_entry.id   AF-L1KXU1-F1
#
_cell.length_a   1.000
_cell.length_b   1.000
_cell.length_c   1.000
_cell.angle_alpha   90.00
_cell.angle_beta   90.00
_cell.angle_gamma   90.00
#
_symmetry.space_group_name_H-M   'P 1'
#
loop_
_entity.id
_entity.type
_entity.pdbx_description
1 polymer ?
#
loop_
_entity_poly.entity_id
_entity_poly.type
_entity_poly.pdbx_seq_one_letter_code
_entity_poly.pdbx_strand_id
1 'polypeptide(L)'
;MGFAEKRGNYWRGRYKIASGKHLTVVDENGKAIRFATKGEAQRAASEAENKYRRGEWRDPALGQETFGEYANRWYEAQDLAVSTMQNYRRHIEEHLLPEFEDKALAGILRTDVDLWEKKEKAVYAASSVKTWRSTLHLIFEDAIDEGLITSNPAARRRGRGKRAGRSRDRGPEKVVTDALGILLTAERAALLSGRDDEFVAVVLKGYTGMRWGEIVGLETEYARPGSIRVEWQLYELDTGELVRCPPKDDSYRAIDAMDWLSALIANHVARTRPTPCPCHGRTYVFRGQGAARNGGHQGAKLVDVARRAEVSTGTVSNVLNHPDRVTEAKRVRVEQAIADLGFVRRGAVSEHAAHWRRNGFATWLFTPAVSGWYPKKAPQEARPVPLLGEPWPGVPARGRGASDRADACWLPIAKGLTPHGLRHTHRTMMEDLGTEKVLMDQRMGHIDGSASARYAHVTPGMRKRLILGLTEQWETALDARLALCPTSPVRMLNDLLRRDAPSLWRHLSGPRGSVVSDRSLRQLDAASQQLLGGTTTASWPTTLCGPDTQFAARQPHPYGVRAVHPQCCCPSRRSTAPA
;
A
#
# COMPACT_ATOMS: atom_id res chain seq x y z
N MET A 1 53.12 22.69 -21.88
CA MET A 1 53.68 23.76 -21.03
C MET A 1 52.84 25.00 -21.29
N GLY A 2 52.02 25.38 -20.31
CA GLY A 2 51.24 26.61 -20.35
C GLY A 2 52.16 27.83 -20.44
N PHE A 3 51.73 28.85 -21.19
CA PHE A 3 52.50 30.06 -21.41
C PHE A 3 51.64 31.30 -21.23
N ALA A 4 52.30 32.40 -20.84
CA ALA A 4 51.68 33.71 -20.75
C ALA A 4 51.77 34.44 -22.09
N GLU A 5 50.64 34.91 -22.61
CA GLU A 5 50.56 35.72 -23.83
C GLU A 5 50.28 37.18 -23.44
N LYS A 6 51.11 38.13 -23.89
CA LYS A 6 50.93 39.57 -23.61
C LYS A 6 49.83 40.15 -24.50
N ARG A 7 48.91 40.92 -23.92
CA ARG A 7 47.82 41.61 -24.62
C ARG A 7 47.71 43.05 -24.10
N GLY A 8 48.32 43.99 -24.82
CA GLY A 8 48.36 45.40 -24.43
C GLY A 8 49.01 45.58 -23.06
N ASN A 9 48.22 46.03 -22.08
CA ASN A 9 48.63 46.29 -20.70
C ASN A 9 48.45 45.09 -19.73
N TYR A 10 48.01 43.92 -20.19
CA TYR A 10 47.83 42.73 -19.34
C TYR A 10 48.40 41.45 -19.97
N TRP A 11 48.44 40.38 -19.17
CA TRP A 11 48.81 39.04 -19.61
C TRP A 11 47.61 38.09 -19.53
N ARG A 12 47.48 37.17 -20.49
CA ARG A 12 46.53 36.04 -20.42
C ARG A 12 47.29 34.72 -20.33
N GLY A 13 46.85 33.82 -19.46
CA GLY A 13 47.38 32.45 -19.41
C GLY A 13 46.78 31.61 -20.53
N ARG A 14 47.59 30.84 -21.27
CA ARG A 14 47.11 29.87 -22.26
C ARG A 14 47.75 28.51 -22.08
N TYR A 15 46.94 27.46 -22.19
CA TYR A 15 47.33 26.06 -21.98
C TYR A 15 47.00 25.22 -23.20
N LYS A 16 47.82 24.20 -23.46
CA LYS A 16 47.71 23.31 -24.61
C LYS A 16 46.72 22.19 -24.29
N ILE A 17 45.74 21.99 -25.18
CA ILE A 17 44.75 20.90 -25.06
C ILE A 17 44.98 19.78 -26.11
N ALA A 18 45.48 20.14 -27.29
CA ALA A 18 45.89 19.19 -28.33
C ALA A 18 47.06 19.79 -29.12
N SER A 19 47.59 19.08 -30.13
CA SER A 19 48.55 19.70 -31.04
C SER A 19 47.91 20.91 -31.75
N GLY A 20 48.58 22.06 -31.75
CA GLY A 20 48.05 23.34 -32.24
C GLY A 20 46.98 24.02 -31.38
N LYS A 21 46.06 23.27 -30.74
CA LYS A 21 44.92 23.83 -29.99
C LYS A 21 45.30 24.28 -28.57
N HIS A 22 45.04 25.56 -28.27
CA HIS A 22 45.32 26.19 -26.98
C HIS A 22 44.12 26.99 -26.45
N LEU A 23 43.67 26.69 -25.24
CA LEU A 23 42.64 27.45 -24.54
C LEU A 23 43.24 28.59 -23.72
N THR A 24 42.37 29.50 -23.24
CA THR A 24 42.74 30.60 -22.35
C THR A 24 42.24 30.28 -20.94
N VAL A 25 42.96 30.73 -19.92
CA VAL A 25 42.47 30.67 -18.52
C VAL A 25 41.31 31.65 -18.38
N VAL A 26 40.15 31.13 -17.98
CA VAL A 26 38.91 31.88 -17.79
C VAL A 26 38.49 31.88 -16.32
N ASP A 27 37.70 32.86 -15.92
CA ASP A 27 37.02 32.89 -14.63
C ASP A 27 35.79 31.97 -14.62
N GLU A 28 35.09 31.95 -13.48
CA GLU A 28 33.89 31.13 -13.24
C GLU A 28 32.72 31.47 -14.20
N ASN A 29 32.78 32.63 -14.86
CA ASN A 29 31.79 33.09 -15.84
C ASN A 29 32.28 32.92 -17.31
N GLY A 30 33.35 32.15 -17.52
CA GLY A 30 33.91 31.89 -18.86
C GLY A 30 34.69 33.06 -19.48
N LYS A 31 34.95 34.13 -18.73
CA LYS A 31 35.65 35.33 -19.23
C LYS A 31 37.16 35.23 -19.00
N ALA A 32 37.96 35.58 -20.01
CA ALA A 32 39.41 35.45 -19.93
C ALA A 32 40.03 36.29 -18.81
N ILE A 33 40.76 35.64 -17.89
CA ILE A 33 41.40 36.31 -16.75
C ILE A 33 42.55 37.18 -17.25
N ARG A 34 42.57 38.44 -16.77
CA ARG A 34 43.63 39.42 -17.03
C ARG A 34 44.58 39.46 -15.84
N PHE A 35 45.80 38.98 -16.05
CA PHE A 35 46.85 39.00 -15.03
C PHE A 35 47.74 40.24 -15.20
N ALA A 36 48.15 40.85 -14.09
CA ALA A 36 49.07 41.99 -14.10
C ALA A 36 50.49 41.55 -14.51
N THR A 37 50.93 40.36 -14.08
CA THR A 37 52.29 39.87 -14.35
C THR A 37 52.32 38.63 -15.25
N LYS A 38 53.45 38.47 -15.97
CA LYS A 38 53.76 37.27 -16.77
C LYS A 38 53.78 36.01 -15.91
N GLY A 39 54.31 36.11 -14.68
CA GLY A 39 54.48 34.99 -13.76
C GLY A 39 53.16 34.42 -13.25
N GLU A 40 52.17 35.26 -12.95
CA GLU A 40 50.82 34.81 -12.56
C GLU A 40 50.11 34.12 -13.73
N ALA A 41 50.11 34.75 -14.91
CA ALA A 41 49.50 34.18 -16.12
C ALA A 41 50.09 32.81 -16.48
N GLN A 42 51.41 32.63 -16.35
CA GLN A 42 52.08 31.38 -16.69
C GLN A 42 51.83 30.29 -15.63
N ARG A 43 51.76 30.66 -14.34
CA ARG A 43 51.39 29.74 -13.24
C ARG A 43 49.97 29.22 -13.41
N ALA A 44 49.00 30.13 -13.59
CA ALA A 44 47.60 29.78 -13.83
C ALA A 44 47.42 28.95 -15.12
N ALA A 45 48.19 29.23 -16.18
CA ALA A 45 48.21 28.40 -17.38
C ALA A 45 48.76 26.99 -17.13
N SER A 46 49.79 26.85 -16.29
CA SER A 46 50.39 25.55 -15.97
C SER A 46 49.48 24.72 -15.05
N GLU A 47 48.80 25.36 -14.10
CA GLU A 47 47.75 24.74 -13.28
C GLU A 47 46.55 24.29 -14.13
N ALA A 48 46.10 25.11 -15.09
CA ALA A 48 45.04 24.74 -16.02
C ALA A 48 45.44 23.59 -16.96
N GLU A 49 46.69 23.57 -17.46
CA GLU A 49 47.21 22.43 -18.23
C GLU A 49 47.26 21.15 -17.38
N ASN A 50 47.64 21.25 -16.10
CA ASN A 50 47.66 20.10 -15.19
C ASN A 50 46.25 19.59 -14.88
N LYS A 51 45.26 20.47 -14.66
CA LYS A 51 43.84 20.09 -14.56
C LYS A 51 43.37 19.37 -15.84
N TYR A 52 43.69 19.91 -17.01
CA TYR A 52 43.36 19.27 -18.29
C TYR A 52 43.98 17.88 -18.44
N ARG A 53 45.28 17.74 -18.15
CA ARG A 53 45.99 16.45 -18.22
C ARG A 53 45.49 15.41 -17.22
N ARG A 54 44.91 15.83 -16.09
CA ARG A 54 44.29 14.95 -15.09
C ARG A 54 42.84 14.56 -15.43
N GLY A 55 42.27 15.06 -16.53
CA GLY A 55 40.86 14.88 -16.87
C GLY A 55 39.89 15.71 -16.00
N GLU A 56 40.41 16.66 -15.22
CA GLU A 56 39.63 17.55 -14.34
C GLU A 56 39.06 18.77 -15.11
N TRP A 57 39.46 18.96 -16.36
CA TRP A 57 38.95 20.03 -17.22
C TRP A 57 37.74 19.56 -18.01
N ARG A 58 36.67 20.34 -17.94
CA ARG A 58 35.41 20.19 -18.69
C ARG A 58 35.04 21.55 -19.27
N ASP A 59 34.29 21.56 -20.36
CA ASP A 59 33.82 22.82 -20.97
C ASP A 59 32.80 23.50 -20.04
N PRO A 60 33.04 24.76 -19.58
CA PRO A 60 32.11 25.47 -18.71
C PRO A 60 30.71 25.67 -19.32
N ALA A 61 30.56 25.59 -20.65
CA ALA A 61 29.27 25.67 -21.32
C ALA A 61 28.39 24.42 -21.09
N LEU A 62 28.98 23.24 -20.88
CA LEU A 62 28.23 21.99 -20.67
C LEU A 62 27.45 21.98 -19.34
N GLY A 63 27.92 22.72 -18.34
CA GLY A 63 27.24 22.87 -17.04
C GLY A 63 26.07 23.86 -17.03
N GLN A 64 25.79 24.53 -18.16
CA GLN A 64 24.73 25.54 -18.30
C GLN A 64 23.38 24.97 -18.76
N GLU A 65 23.32 23.69 -19.18
CA GLU A 65 22.05 22.97 -19.36
C GLU A 65 21.24 23.08 -18.05
N THR A 66 19.97 23.46 -18.16
CA THR A 66 19.09 23.56 -16.99
C THR A 66 18.75 22.16 -16.47
N PHE A 67 18.44 22.06 -15.19
CA PHE A 67 17.97 20.80 -14.63
C PHE A 67 16.66 20.33 -15.28
N GLY A 68 15.79 21.24 -15.72
CA GLY A 68 14.58 20.89 -16.47
C GLY A 68 14.88 20.21 -17.82
N GLU A 69 15.74 20.82 -18.63
CA GLU A 69 16.19 20.25 -19.91
C GLU A 69 16.85 18.88 -19.71
N TYR A 70 17.80 18.81 -18.77
CA TYR A 70 18.51 17.57 -18.47
C TYR A 70 17.58 16.48 -17.95
N ALA A 71 16.68 16.79 -17.00
CA ALA A 71 15.78 15.80 -16.41
C ALA A 71 14.79 15.22 -17.43
N ASN A 72 14.35 16.02 -18.41
CA ASN A 72 13.52 15.55 -19.51
C ASN A 72 14.30 14.58 -20.42
N ARG A 73 15.48 14.99 -20.90
CA ARG A 73 16.37 14.15 -21.72
C ARG A 73 16.76 12.85 -21.00
N TRP A 74 17.11 12.96 -19.72
CA TRP A 74 17.44 11.84 -18.84
C TRP A 74 16.26 10.87 -18.70
N TYR A 75 15.04 11.39 -18.52
CA TYR A 75 13.82 10.58 -18.38
C TYR A 75 13.49 9.84 -19.68
N GLU A 76 13.59 10.49 -20.84
CA GLU A 76 13.37 9.86 -22.15
C GLU A 76 14.38 8.73 -22.45
N ALA A 77 15.59 8.82 -21.91
CA ALA A 77 16.63 7.79 -22.06
C ALA A 77 16.45 6.55 -21.15
N GLN A 78 15.54 6.57 -20.17
CA GLN A 78 15.37 5.45 -19.23
C GLN A 78 14.54 4.31 -19.83
N ASP A 79 15.15 3.13 -20.00
CA ASP A 79 14.44 1.87 -20.25
C ASP A 79 14.23 1.11 -18.93
N LEU A 80 13.14 1.44 -18.23
CA LEU A 80 12.77 0.87 -16.94
C LEU A 80 11.32 0.41 -16.95
N ALA A 81 10.99 -0.52 -16.03
CA ALA A 81 9.62 -1.00 -15.85
C ALA A 81 8.63 0.17 -15.74
N VAL A 82 7.49 0.09 -16.43
CA VAL A 82 6.50 1.18 -16.58
C VAL A 82 6.09 1.83 -15.24
N SER A 83 6.01 1.04 -14.17
CA SER A 83 5.72 1.55 -12.83
C SER A 83 6.86 2.38 -12.21
N THR A 84 8.12 2.07 -12.52
CA THR A 84 9.28 2.90 -12.14
C THR A 84 9.25 4.21 -12.91
N MET A 85 9.01 4.16 -14.22
CA MET A 85 8.87 5.36 -15.07
C MET A 85 7.76 6.29 -14.58
N GLN A 86 6.58 5.76 -14.28
CA GLN A 86 5.48 6.53 -13.68
C GLN A 86 5.89 7.20 -12.35
N ASN A 87 6.63 6.49 -11.49
CA ASN A 87 7.12 7.07 -10.23
C ASN A 87 8.18 8.15 -10.47
N TYR A 88 9.14 7.94 -11.37
CA TYR A 88 10.16 8.93 -11.71
C TYR A 88 9.54 10.20 -12.28
N ARG A 89 8.62 10.08 -13.25
CA ARG A 89 7.83 11.19 -13.77
C ARG A 89 7.18 11.99 -12.65
N ARG A 90 6.44 11.31 -11.77
CA ARG A 90 5.75 11.94 -10.64
C ARG A 90 6.72 12.62 -9.67
N HIS A 91 7.90 12.03 -9.42
CA HIS A 91 8.91 12.63 -8.56
C HIS A 91 9.52 13.88 -9.20
N ILE A 92 9.77 13.85 -10.51
CA ILE A 92 10.29 14.98 -11.29
C ILE A 92 9.26 16.10 -11.35
N GLU A 93 8.07 15.84 -11.92
CA GLU A 93 7.01 16.83 -12.15
C GLU A 93 6.42 17.42 -10.86
N GLU A 94 6.05 16.60 -9.87
CA GLU A 94 5.37 17.11 -8.66
C GLU A 94 6.33 17.71 -7.61
N HIS A 95 7.60 17.28 -7.59
CA HIS A 95 8.49 17.54 -6.45
C HIS A 95 9.89 18.08 -6.78
N LEU A 96 10.41 17.93 -8.00
CA LEU A 96 11.77 18.41 -8.35
C LEU A 96 11.74 19.62 -9.28
N LEU A 97 11.00 19.57 -10.39
CA LEU A 97 10.87 20.71 -11.31
C LEU A 97 10.41 22.01 -10.61
N PRO A 98 9.39 22.01 -9.71
CA PRO A 98 8.93 23.23 -9.02
C PRO A 98 9.96 23.95 -8.13
N GLU A 99 11.17 23.41 -7.98
CA GLU A 99 12.28 24.04 -7.26
C GLU A 99 13.58 24.08 -8.09
N PHE A 100 13.77 23.20 -9.07
CA PHE A 100 15.04 23.07 -9.79
C PHE A 100 14.98 23.35 -11.29
N GLU A 101 13.81 23.36 -11.93
CA GLU A 101 13.63 23.43 -13.39
C GLU A 101 14.55 24.46 -14.08
N ASP A 102 14.44 25.74 -13.73
CA ASP A 102 15.21 26.84 -14.34
C ASP A 102 16.67 26.94 -13.89
N LYS A 103 17.13 26.09 -12.96
CA LYS A 103 18.50 26.18 -12.40
C LYS A 103 19.47 25.38 -13.27
N ALA A 104 20.53 26.04 -13.75
CA ALA A 104 21.66 25.38 -14.41
C ALA A 104 22.22 24.23 -13.54
N LEU A 105 22.53 23.07 -14.13
CA LEU A 105 23.02 21.89 -13.41
C LEU A 105 24.23 22.21 -12.52
N ALA A 106 25.21 22.94 -13.04
CA ALA A 106 26.40 23.34 -12.29
C ALA A 106 26.13 24.38 -11.18
N GLY A 107 24.98 25.07 -11.24
CA GLY A 107 24.54 26.05 -10.24
C GLY A 107 23.78 25.46 -9.06
N ILE A 108 23.32 24.20 -9.13
CA ILE A 108 22.56 23.59 -8.03
C ILE A 108 23.50 23.16 -6.90
N LEU A 109 23.43 23.87 -5.78
CA LEU A 109 24.26 23.61 -4.62
C LEU A 109 23.59 22.63 -3.66
N ARG A 110 24.42 21.98 -2.85
CA ARG A 110 23.96 21.12 -1.76
C ARG A 110 23.06 21.85 -0.74
N THR A 111 23.22 23.16 -0.59
CA THR A 111 22.34 24.02 0.22
C THR A 111 20.92 24.06 -0.32
N ASP A 112 20.74 24.08 -1.64
CA ASP A 112 19.43 24.17 -2.28
C ASP A 112 18.68 22.85 -2.11
N VAL A 113 19.37 21.71 -2.26
CA VAL A 113 18.82 20.38 -1.98
C VAL A 113 18.48 20.21 -0.49
N ASP A 114 19.28 20.74 0.43
CA ASP A 114 18.99 20.66 1.87
C ASP A 114 17.84 21.63 2.28
N LEU A 115 17.65 22.76 1.59
CA LEU A 115 16.50 23.67 1.75
C LEU A 115 15.20 23.07 1.18
N TRP A 116 15.26 22.51 -0.03
CA TRP A 116 14.18 21.75 -0.66
C TRP A 116 13.74 20.57 0.23
N GLU A 117 14.67 19.75 0.71
CA GLU A 117 14.36 18.61 1.59
C GLU A 117 13.69 19.09 2.91
N LYS A 118 13.98 20.31 3.38
CA LYS A 118 13.30 20.92 4.54
C LYS A 118 11.88 21.41 4.20
N LYS A 119 11.70 22.05 3.03
CA LYS A 119 10.41 22.52 2.49
C LYS A 119 9.43 21.35 2.34
N GLU A 120 9.83 20.31 1.61
CA GLU A 120 9.00 19.13 1.36
C GLU A 120 8.63 18.38 2.65
N LYS A 121 9.55 18.26 3.63
CA LYS A 121 9.27 17.61 4.92
C LYS A 121 8.31 18.37 5.83
N ALA A 122 8.03 19.64 5.56
CA ALA A 122 7.02 20.39 6.30
C ALA A 122 5.59 19.97 5.92
N VAL A 123 5.42 19.38 4.72
CA VAL A 123 4.12 18.97 4.16
C VAL A 123 3.99 17.45 4.07
N TYR A 124 5.06 16.75 3.72
CA TYR A 124 5.04 15.33 3.37
C TYR A 124 5.84 14.45 4.33
N ALA A 125 5.45 13.17 4.39
CA ALA A 125 6.15 12.17 5.20
C ALA A 125 7.63 12.03 4.78
N ALA A 126 8.54 12.02 5.77
CA ALA A 126 9.98 11.97 5.54
C ALA A 126 10.46 10.76 4.71
N SER A 127 9.69 9.66 4.66
CA SER A 127 9.94 8.52 3.78
C SER A 127 9.73 8.85 2.30
N SER A 128 8.72 9.67 1.97
CA SER A 128 8.43 10.09 0.59
C SER A 128 9.52 11.03 0.07
N VAL A 129 9.86 12.05 0.86
CA VAL A 129 10.95 13.01 0.53
C VAL A 129 12.29 12.29 0.36
N LYS A 130 12.55 11.23 1.13
CA LYS A 130 13.74 10.38 0.94
C LYS A 130 13.75 9.72 -0.44
N THR A 131 12.61 9.20 -0.92
CA THR A 131 12.51 8.59 -2.25
C THR A 131 12.74 9.62 -3.36
N TRP A 132 12.15 10.81 -3.24
CA TRP A 132 12.35 11.89 -4.21
C TRP A 132 13.82 12.33 -4.27
N ARG A 133 14.49 12.45 -3.10
CA ARG A 133 15.93 12.71 -3.04
C ARG A 133 16.76 11.58 -3.65
N SER A 134 16.30 10.34 -3.59
CA SER A 134 16.99 9.22 -4.27
C SER A 134 16.88 9.31 -5.80
N THR A 135 15.77 9.79 -6.36
CA THR A 135 15.65 10.07 -7.80
C THR A 135 16.53 11.26 -8.19
N LEU A 136 16.49 12.36 -7.44
CA LEU A 136 17.38 13.52 -7.65
C LEU A 136 18.87 13.13 -7.57
N HIS A 137 19.22 12.22 -6.65
CA HIS A 137 20.57 11.68 -6.54
C HIS A 137 20.98 10.89 -7.78
N LEU A 138 20.12 10.03 -8.32
CA LEU A 138 20.39 9.26 -9.54
C LEU A 138 20.62 10.18 -10.75
N ILE A 139 19.72 11.13 -10.99
CA ILE A 139 19.85 12.15 -12.06
C ILE A 139 21.22 12.85 -11.97
N PHE A 140 21.67 13.19 -10.76
CA PHE A 140 22.98 13.82 -10.56
C PHE A 140 24.19 12.88 -10.58
N GLU A 141 24.05 11.55 -10.42
CA GLU A 141 25.17 10.63 -10.69
C GLU A 141 25.35 10.48 -12.21
N ASP A 142 24.26 10.30 -12.96
CA ASP A 142 24.31 10.18 -14.43
C ASP A 142 24.85 11.47 -15.08
N ALA A 143 24.52 12.65 -14.53
CA ALA A 143 25.11 13.93 -14.93
C ALA A 143 26.62 14.08 -14.60
N ILE A 144 27.17 13.29 -13.67
CA ILE A 144 28.61 13.23 -13.40
C ILE A 144 29.31 12.35 -14.43
N ASP A 145 28.70 11.20 -14.75
CA ASP A 145 29.17 10.23 -15.73
C ASP A 145 29.14 10.79 -17.17
N GLU A 146 28.10 11.55 -17.53
CA GLU A 146 28.04 12.34 -18.78
C GLU A 146 29.05 13.49 -18.85
N GLY A 147 29.62 13.89 -17.71
CA GLY A 147 30.62 14.95 -17.66
C GLY A 147 30.09 16.36 -17.38
N LEU A 148 28.80 16.55 -17.12
CA LEU A 148 28.17 17.86 -16.96
C LEU A 148 28.52 18.53 -15.61
N ILE A 149 28.55 17.75 -14.52
CA ILE A 149 28.88 18.25 -13.17
C ILE A 149 29.93 17.40 -12.46
N THR A 150 30.71 17.98 -11.55
CA THR A 150 31.87 17.31 -10.91
C THR A 150 31.57 16.69 -9.54
N SER A 151 30.40 16.95 -8.96
CA SER A 151 30.01 16.39 -7.67
C SER A 151 28.50 16.41 -7.49
N ASN A 152 27.94 15.41 -6.81
CA ASN A 152 26.50 15.28 -6.64
C ASN A 152 26.00 16.12 -5.46
N PRO A 153 25.19 17.19 -5.66
CA PRO A 153 24.69 18.02 -4.56
C PRO A 153 23.65 17.27 -3.69
N ALA A 154 22.97 16.25 -4.25
CA ALA A 154 22.04 15.40 -3.52
C ALA A 154 22.73 14.28 -2.70
N ALA A 155 24.02 14.00 -2.90
CA ALA A 155 24.75 13.02 -2.11
C ALA A 155 24.83 13.39 -0.61
N ARG A 156 24.78 12.36 0.25
CA ARG A 156 24.89 12.50 1.71
C ARG A 156 26.28 12.09 2.19
N ARG A 157 27.02 13.01 2.83
CA ARG A 157 28.28 12.68 3.49
C ARG A 157 28.06 11.68 4.63
N ARG A 158 28.74 10.53 4.55
CA ARG A 158 28.74 9.53 5.62
C ARG A 158 29.22 10.16 6.94
N GLY A 159 28.61 9.80 8.06
CA GLY A 159 29.07 10.13 9.41
C GLY A 159 28.62 11.46 10.04
N ARG A 160 28.04 12.42 9.28
CA ARG A 160 27.43 13.65 9.85
C ARG A 160 25.94 13.48 10.13
N GLY A 161 25.50 13.97 11.30
CA GLY A 161 24.12 13.91 11.79
C GLY A 161 24.05 13.45 13.25
N LYS A 162 22.95 13.75 13.96
CA LYS A 162 22.75 13.28 15.34
C LYS A 162 22.78 11.74 15.37
N ARG A 163 23.69 11.16 16.17
CA ARG A 163 23.77 9.70 16.37
C ARG A 163 22.74 9.24 17.41
N ALA A 164 22.50 10.05 18.44
CA ALA A 164 21.37 9.90 19.35
C ALA A 164 20.06 10.37 18.69
N GLY A 165 18.93 9.78 19.07
CA GLY A 165 17.60 10.15 18.55
C GLY A 165 17.08 9.29 17.39
N ARG A 166 17.90 8.42 16.78
CA ARG A 166 17.43 7.49 15.72
C ARG A 166 16.30 6.55 16.15
N SER A 167 16.11 6.34 17.44
CA SER A 167 14.96 5.61 18.01
C SER A 167 13.66 6.42 17.96
N ARG A 168 13.73 7.76 18.02
CA ARG A 168 12.57 8.68 17.95
C ARG A 168 12.05 8.83 16.52
N ASP A 169 12.93 8.66 15.52
CA ASP A 169 12.58 8.64 14.09
C ASP A 169 12.21 7.25 13.57
N ARG A 170 11.95 6.27 14.45
CA ARG A 170 11.38 4.98 14.05
C ARG A 170 9.96 5.23 13.54
N GLY A 171 9.71 4.88 12.27
CA GLY A 171 8.35 4.84 11.73
C GLY A 171 7.48 3.88 12.56
N PRO A 172 6.14 4.01 12.49
CA PRO A 172 5.23 3.18 13.27
C PRO A 172 5.51 1.70 13.02
N GLU A 173 5.47 0.92 14.10
CA GLU A 173 5.66 -0.52 14.06
C GLU A 173 4.68 -1.17 13.08
N LYS A 174 5.14 -2.22 12.38
CA LYS A 174 4.30 -2.93 11.43
C LYS A 174 3.30 -3.76 12.21
N VAL A 175 2.07 -3.26 12.30
CA VAL A 175 0.94 -4.01 12.85
C VAL A 175 0.81 -5.34 12.09
N VAL A 176 0.93 -6.43 12.85
CA VAL A 176 0.64 -7.81 12.45
C VAL A 176 -0.60 -8.30 13.19
N THR A 177 -1.06 -9.50 12.86
CA THR A 177 -2.15 -10.19 13.57
C THR A 177 -1.79 -11.69 13.67
N ASP A 178 -2.76 -12.55 13.94
CA ASP A 178 -2.58 -14.01 14.04
C ASP A 178 -3.51 -14.75 13.06
N ALA A 179 -3.54 -16.08 13.15
CA ALA A 179 -4.38 -16.94 12.33
C ALA A 179 -5.89 -16.63 12.47
N LEU A 180 -6.36 -16.32 13.67
CA LEU A 180 -7.75 -15.94 13.95
C LEU A 180 -8.07 -14.55 13.39
N GLY A 181 -7.17 -13.58 13.53
CA GLY A 181 -7.32 -12.25 12.98
C GLY A 181 -7.31 -12.20 11.45
N ILE A 182 -6.54 -13.09 10.79
CA ILE A 182 -6.66 -13.35 9.34
C ILE A 182 -8.08 -13.82 9.00
N LEU A 183 -8.58 -14.84 9.72
CA LEU A 183 -9.88 -15.45 9.48
C LEU A 183 -11.05 -14.47 9.69
N LEU A 184 -11.04 -13.72 10.80
CA LEU A 184 -12.04 -12.70 11.10
C LEU A 184 -11.99 -11.52 10.11
N THR A 185 -10.79 -11.14 9.64
CA THR A 185 -10.65 -10.12 8.59
C THR A 185 -11.22 -10.62 7.26
N ALA A 186 -11.00 -11.88 6.92
CA ALA A 186 -11.54 -12.53 5.72
C ALA A 186 -13.07 -12.58 5.74
N GLU A 187 -13.66 -12.98 6.86
CA GLU A 187 -15.11 -12.99 7.07
C GLU A 187 -15.71 -11.59 6.89
N ARG A 188 -15.17 -10.58 7.58
CA ARG A 188 -15.67 -9.20 7.48
C ARG A 188 -15.49 -8.59 6.08
N ALA A 189 -14.41 -8.90 5.38
CA ALA A 189 -14.20 -8.47 3.99
C ALA A 189 -15.24 -9.09 3.03
N ALA A 190 -15.61 -10.36 3.24
CA ALA A 190 -16.68 -11.00 2.49
C ALA A 190 -18.07 -10.43 2.81
N LEU A 191 -18.36 -10.08 4.08
CA LEU A 191 -19.63 -9.43 4.47
C LEU A 191 -19.78 -8.02 3.89
N LEU A 192 -18.72 -7.21 3.94
CA LEU A 192 -18.71 -5.85 3.37
C LEU A 192 -18.92 -5.87 1.85
N SER A 193 -18.26 -6.78 1.15
CA SER A 193 -18.37 -6.92 -0.30
C SER A 193 -19.64 -7.64 -0.76
N GLY A 194 -20.14 -8.59 0.04
CA GLY A 194 -21.11 -9.60 -0.38
C GLY A 194 -20.50 -10.68 -1.29
N ARG A 195 -19.19 -10.96 -1.19
CA ARG A 195 -18.46 -11.87 -2.08
C ARG A 195 -17.55 -12.85 -1.31
N ASP A 196 -17.65 -14.13 -1.64
CA ASP A 196 -16.71 -15.16 -1.17
C ASP A 196 -15.27 -14.91 -1.66
N ASP A 197 -15.08 -14.21 -2.79
CA ASP A 197 -13.77 -13.88 -3.37
C ASP A 197 -12.84 -13.25 -2.34
N GLU A 198 -13.35 -12.31 -1.53
CA GLU A 198 -12.56 -11.54 -0.58
C GLU A 198 -12.15 -12.37 0.64
N PHE A 199 -12.97 -13.36 1.02
CA PHE A 199 -12.60 -14.34 2.05
C PHE A 199 -11.37 -15.12 1.61
N VAL A 200 -11.44 -15.70 0.41
CA VAL A 200 -10.36 -16.51 -0.16
C VAL A 200 -9.11 -15.67 -0.44
N ALA A 201 -9.27 -14.40 -0.86
CA ALA A 201 -8.19 -13.43 -1.04
C ALA A 201 -7.37 -13.22 0.24
N VAL A 202 -8.07 -12.92 1.35
CA VAL A 202 -7.45 -12.52 2.61
C VAL A 202 -6.79 -13.72 3.28
N VAL A 203 -7.43 -14.89 3.23
CA VAL A 203 -6.83 -16.15 3.70
C VAL A 203 -5.59 -16.50 2.87
N LEU A 204 -5.67 -16.51 1.53
CA LEU A 204 -4.52 -16.75 0.66
C LEU A 204 -3.36 -15.79 0.98
N LYS A 205 -3.67 -14.49 1.14
CA LYS A 205 -2.70 -13.46 1.47
C LYS A 205 -2.01 -13.69 2.82
N GLY A 206 -2.76 -14.06 3.84
CA GLY A 206 -2.26 -14.33 5.20
C GLY A 206 -1.43 -15.61 5.30
N TYR A 207 -1.69 -16.62 4.47
CA TYR A 207 -1.05 -17.94 4.56
C TYR A 207 0.03 -18.23 3.51
N THR A 208 0.22 -17.36 2.51
CA THR A 208 1.31 -17.49 1.52
C THR A 208 2.34 -16.36 1.58
N GLY A 209 1.98 -15.22 2.16
CA GLY A 209 2.82 -14.02 2.12
C GLY A 209 3.01 -13.41 0.72
N MET A 210 2.31 -13.87 -0.33
CA MET A 210 2.37 -13.29 -1.68
C MET A 210 2.22 -11.76 -1.67
N ARG A 211 2.89 -11.02 -2.56
CA ARG A 211 2.70 -9.57 -2.76
C ARG A 211 1.29 -9.31 -3.29
N TRP A 212 0.76 -8.09 -3.13
CA TRP A 212 -0.62 -7.79 -3.57
C TRP A 212 -0.81 -8.02 -5.08
N GLY A 213 0.09 -7.49 -5.92
CA GLY A 213 0.03 -7.69 -7.37
C GLY A 213 0.15 -9.16 -7.80
N GLU A 214 0.89 -9.98 -7.06
CA GLU A 214 1.01 -11.44 -7.30
C GLU A 214 -0.32 -12.17 -7.06
N ILE A 215 -1.16 -11.69 -6.13
CA ILE A 215 -2.50 -12.25 -5.88
C ILE A 215 -3.50 -11.75 -6.91
N VAL A 216 -3.48 -10.45 -7.25
CA VAL A 216 -4.34 -9.89 -8.31
C VAL A 216 -4.02 -10.54 -9.67
N GLY A 217 -2.74 -10.84 -9.91
CA GLY A 217 -2.23 -11.51 -11.10
C GLY A 217 -2.12 -13.04 -11.01
N LEU A 218 -2.74 -13.69 -10.02
CA LEU A 218 -2.71 -15.15 -9.92
C LEU A 218 -3.61 -15.79 -11.00
N GLU A 219 -2.99 -16.38 -12.02
CA GLU A 219 -3.69 -17.11 -13.09
C GLU A 219 -4.09 -18.52 -12.62
N THR A 220 -5.25 -19.01 -13.07
CA THR A 220 -5.82 -20.28 -12.59
C THR A 220 -4.94 -21.49 -12.89
N GLU A 221 -4.15 -21.46 -13.95
CA GLU A 221 -3.20 -22.55 -14.31
C GLU A 221 -2.03 -22.73 -13.32
N TYR A 222 -1.78 -21.71 -12.49
CA TYR A 222 -0.71 -21.68 -11.49
C TYR A 222 -1.17 -21.95 -10.06
N ALA A 223 -2.48 -22.07 -9.81
CA ALA A 223 -3.06 -22.49 -8.54
C ALA A 223 -3.39 -23.99 -8.58
N ARG A 224 -2.45 -24.84 -8.16
CA ARG A 224 -2.56 -26.31 -8.23
C ARG A 224 -2.66 -26.94 -6.82
N PRO A 225 -3.19 -28.17 -6.69
CA PRO A 225 -3.11 -28.93 -5.44
C PRO A 225 -1.67 -28.99 -4.91
N GLY A 226 -1.47 -28.60 -3.65
CA GLY A 226 -0.17 -28.60 -2.98
C GLY A 226 0.81 -27.50 -3.41
N SER A 227 0.53 -26.72 -4.47
CA SER A 227 1.49 -25.76 -5.00
C SER A 227 0.86 -24.57 -5.73
N ILE A 228 1.24 -23.35 -5.31
CA ILE A 228 0.87 -22.10 -5.97
C ILE A 228 2.12 -21.49 -6.59
N ARG A 229 2.16 -21.37 -7.92
CA ARG A 229 3.29 -20.75 -8.64
C ARG A 229 3.10 -19.24 -8.77
N VAL A 230 4.13 -18.49 -8.42
CA VAL A 230 4.19 -17.04 -8.60
C VAL A 230 5.00 -16.75 -9.86
N GLU A 231 4.28 -16.66 -10.99
CA GLU A 231 4.86 -16.41 -12.31
C GLU A 231 4.68 -14.95 -12.77
N TRP A 232 3.64 -14.27 -12.28
CA TRP A 232 3.27 -12.93 -12.73
C TRP A 232 2.69 -12.09 -11.60
N GLN A 233 2.67 -10.77 -11.80
CA GLN A 233 1.89 -9.84 -11.02
C GLN A 233 1.17 -8.86 -11.94
N LEU A 234 -0.01 -8.39 -11.51
CA LEU A 234 -0.68 -7.24 -12.13
C LEU A 234 -0.39 -5.98 -11.32
N TYR A 235 0.10 -4.93 -12.02
CA TYR A 235 0.39 -3.63 -11.46
C TYR A 235 -0.62 -2.59 -11.97
N GLU A 236 -1.29 -1.87 -11.04
CA GLU A 236 -2.22 -0.78 -11.40
C GLU A 236 -1.43 0.52 -11.60
N LEU A 237 -1.43 1.05 -12.83
CA LEU A 237 -0.90 2.36 -13.17
C LEU A 237 -1.85 3.48 -12.67
N ASP A 238 -1.37 4.74 -12.63
CA ASP A 238 -2.20 5.89 -12.23
C ASP A 238 -3.32 6.19 -13.23
N THR A 239 -3.16 5.77 -14.50
CA THR A 239 -4.23 5.72 -15.52
C THR A 239 -5.37 4.76 -15.15
N GLY A 240 -5.14 3.87 -14.18
CA GLY A 240 -6.03 2.78 -13.83
C GLY A 240 -5.95 1.58 -14.78
N GLU A 241 -4.96 1.53 -15.66
CA GLU A 241 -4.59 0.35 -16.44
C GLU A 241 -3.91 -0.70 -15.54
N LEU A 242 -4.01 -1.99 -15.91
CA LEU A 242 -3.35 -3.09 -15.22
C LEU A 242 -2.34 -3.77 -16.15
N VAL A 243 -1.06 -3.54 -15.88
CA VAL A 243 0.05 -4.11 -16.65
C VAL A 243 0.48 -5.44 -16.02
N ARG A 244 0.68 -6.46 -16.86
CA ARG A 244 1.19 -7.78 -16.47
C ARG A 244 2.72 -7.79 -16.53
N CYS A 245 3.35 -7.96 -15.38
CA CYS A 245 4.81 -7.91 -15.22
C CYS A 245 5.34 -9.20 -14.56
N PRO A 246 6.64 -9.52 -14.76
CA PRO A 246 7.37 -10.46 -13.91
C PRO A 246 7.21 -10.17 -12.41
N PRO A 247 7.35 -11.17 -11.52
CA PRO A 247 7.39 -10.96 -10.08
C PRO A 247 8.53 -10.00 -9.72
N LYS A 248 8.34 -9.17 -8.70
CA LYS A 248 9.34 -8.14 -8.38
C LYS A 248 10.70 -8.78 -8.08
N ASP A 249 11.78 -8.18 -8.59
CA ASP A 249 13.16 -8.64 -8.38
C ASP A 249 13.37 -10.08 -8.95
N ASP A 250 12.66 -10.42 -10.04
CA ASP A 250 12.56 -11.74 -10.68
C ASP A 250 12.34 -12.92 -9.70
N SER A 251 11.57 -12.67 -8.65
CA SER A 251 11.31 -13.63 -7.57
C SER A 251 10.25 -14.70 -7.90
N TYR A 252 10.41 -15.32 -9.07
CA TYR A 252 9.71 -16.52 -9.53
C TYR A 252 9.87 -17.66 -8.51
N ARG A 253 8.76 -18.28 -8.12
CA ARG A 253 8.77 -19.32 -7.06
C ARG A 253 7.52 -20.19 -7.04
N ALA A 254 7.68 -21.44 -6.64
CA ALA A 254 6.59 -22.28 -6.16
C ALA A 254 6.44 -22.11 -4.64
N ILE A 255 5.24 -21.78 -4.20
CA ILE A 255 4.84 -21.73 -2.79
C ILE A 255 4.13 -23.04 -2.48
N ASP A 256 4.68 -23.84 -1.56
CA ASP A 256 3.99 -25.05 -1.09
C ASP A 256 2.69 -24.62 -0.37
N ALA A 257 1.57 -25.15 -0.83
CA ALA A 257 0.24 -24.81 -0.34
C ALA A 257 -0.32 -25.97 0.48
N MET A 258 -0.90 -25.66 1.64
CA MET A 258 -1.64 -26.63 2.45
C MET A 258 -2.84 -27.16 1.65
N ASP A 259 -3.23 -28.41 1.89
CA ASP A 259 -4.32 -29.05 1.14
C ASP A 259 -5.66 -28.32 1.33
N TRP A 260 -5.95 -27.85 2.54
CA TRP A 260 -7.13 -27.04 2.84
C TRP A 260 -7.16 -25.71 2.05
N LEU A 261 -6.00 -25.07 1.87
CA LEU A 261 -5.89 -23.81 1.12
C LEU A 261 -6.03 -24.06 -0.38
N SER A 262 -5.41 -25.14 -0.86
CA SER A 262 -5.56 -25.61 -2.24
C SER A 262 -7.02 -25.92 -2.57
N ALA A 263 -7.71 -26.63 -1.67
CA ALA A 263 -9.14 -26.93 -1.79
C ALA A 263 -10.00 -25.66 -1.72
N LEU A 264 -9.68 -24.70 -0.85
CA LEU A 264 -10.40 -23.42 -0.76
C LEU A 264 -10.35 -22.65 -2.09
N ILE A 265 -9.18 -22.59 -2.73
CA ILE A 265 -8.97 -21.92 -4.02
C ILE A 265 -9.65 -22.71 -5.16
N ALA A 266 -9.49 -24.04 -5.20
CA ALA A 266 -10.13 -24.86 -6.23
C ALA A 266 -11.67 -24.77 -6.16
N ASN A 267 -12.24 -24.83 -4.96
CA ASN A 267 -13.67 -24.64 -4.74
C ASN A 267 -14.13 -23.21 -5.11
N HIS A 268 -13.29 -22.19 -4.91
CA HIS A 268 -13.59 -20.83 -5.35
C HIS A 268 -13.68 -20.77 -6.89
N VAL A 269 -12.64 -21.19 -7.60
CA VAL A 269 -12.57 -21.17 -9.07
C VAL A 269 -13.70 -21.99 -9.69
N ALA A 270 -14.01 -23.17 -9.15
CA ALA A 270 -15.11 -24.02 -9.63
C ALA A 270 -16.50 -23.36 -9.48
N ARG A 271 -16.70 -22.52 -8.44
CA ARG A 271 -17.95 -21.77 -8.24
C ARG A 271 -18.02 -20.50 -9.07
N THR A 272 -16.96 -19.69 -9.09
CA THR A 272 -16.98 -18.38 -9.77
C THR A 272 -16.81 -18.48 -11.28
N ARG A 273 -16.27 -19.62 -11.78
CA ARG A 273 -16.02 -19.92 -13.19
C ARG A 273 -15.43 -18.70 -13.92
N PRO A 274 -14.24 -18.22 -13.49
CA PRO A 274 -13.64 -17.04 -14.08
C PRO A 274 -13.41 -17.27 -15.57
N THR A 275 -13.71 -16.24 -16.36
CA THR A 275 -13.47 -16.20 -17.80
C THR A 275 -12.18 -15.42 -18.11
N PRO A 276 -11.58 -15.60 -19.30
CA PRO A 276 -10.44 -14.79 -19.72
C PRO A 276 -10.76 -13.29 -19.68
N CYS A 277 -9.83 -12.47 -19.20
CA CYS A 277 -10.03 -11.03 -19.16
C CYS A 277 -9.83 -10.40 -20.57
N PRO A 278 -10.64 -9.38 -20.97
CA PRO A 278 -10.47 -8.70 -22.26
C PRO A 278 -9.10 -8.02 -22.45
N CYS A 279 -8.43 -7.74 -21.35
CA CYS A 279 -7.16 -7.03 -21.22
C CYS A 279 -5.92 -7.85 -21.61
N HIS A 280 -5.88 -9.13 -21.25
CA HIS A 280 -4.69 -9.98 -21.37
C HIS A 280 -5.00 -11.35 -21.99
N GLY A 281 -6.27 -11.69 -22.19
CA GLY A 281 -6.70 -13.01 -22.65
C GLY A 281 -6.47 -14.13 -21.63
N ARG A 282 -6.26 -13.80 -20.34
CA ARG A 282 -5.91 -14.76 -19.28
C ARG A 282 -7.00 -14.90 -18.21
N THR A 283 -7.11 -16.10 -17.65
CA THR A 283 -8.08 -16.44 -16.62
C THR A 283 -7.44 -16.32 -15.23
N TYR A 284 -7.85 -15.31 -14.48
CA TYR A 284 -7.36 -15.05 -13.13
C TYR A 284 -8.25 -15.70 -12.07
N VAL A 285 -7.64 -16.12 -10.95
CA VAL A 285 -8.36 -16.73 -9.81
C VAL A 285 -9.41 -15.78 -9.23
N PHE A 286 -9.13 -14.47 -9.25
CA PHE A 286 -9.97 -13.45 -8.61
C PHE A 286 -10.36 -12.32 -9.56
N ARG A 287 -11.59 -11.80 -9.38
CA ARG A 287 -12.14 -10.66 -10.13
C ARG A 287 -12.38 -9.45 -9.21
N GLY A 288 -12.44 -8.26 -9.79
CA GLY A 288 -12.65 -7.00 -9.10
C GLY A 288 -14.05 -6.78 -8.54
N GLN A 289 -14.14 -5.84 -7.59
CA GLN A 289 -15.42 -5.35 -7.07
C GLN A 289 -15.98 -4.23 -7.96
N GLY A 290 -17.30 -4.30 -8.17
CA GLY A 290 -18.04 -3.31 -8.96
C GLY A 290 -18.07 -3.61 -10.46
N ALA A 291 -18.84 -2.80 -11.17
CA ALA A 291 -19.01 -2.89 -12.61
C ALA A 291 -17.68 -2.69 -13.37
N ALA A 292 -17.50 -3.46 -14.44
CA ALA A 292 -16.53 -3.14 -15.48
C ALA A 292 -16.66 -1.66 -15.90
N ARG A 293 -15.60 -0.88 -15.66
CA ARG A 293 -15.52 0.51 -16.14
C ARG A 293 -15.03 0.49 -17.59
N ASN A 294 -15.91 0.06 -18.49
CA ASN A 294 -15.71 0.35 -19.91
C ASN A 294 -15.66 1.88 -20.06
N GLY A 295 -14.66 2.38 -20.78
CA GLY A 295 -14.46 3.81 -20.96
C GLY A 295 -15.65 4.44 -21.67
N GLY A 296 -16.20 5.52 -21.10
CA GLY A 296 -17.35 6.24 -21.67
C GLY A 296 -18.71 5.84 -21.06
N HIS A 297 -19.39 6.82 -20.45
CA HIS A 297 -20.80 6.69 -20.12
C HIS A 297 -21.67 6.88 -21.37
N GLN A 298 -21.91 5.81 -22.14
CA GLN A 298 -22.82 5.79 -23.30
C GLN A 298 -24.13 5.03 -23.00
N GLY A 299 -24.70 5.20 -21.80
CA GLY A 299 -26.01 4.64 -21.45
C GLY A 299 -26.92 5.73 -20.89
N ALA A 300 -28.20 5.70 -21.26
CA ALA A 300 -29.21 6.61 -20.74
C ALA A 300 -29.27 6.57 -19.21
N LYS A 301 -29.42 7.75 -18.57
CA LYS A 301 -29.54 7.85 -17.11
C LYS A 301 -31.02 7.88 -16.72
N LEU A 302 -31.29 7.64 -15.43
CA LEU A 302 -32.64 7.77 -14.86
C LEU A 302 -33.25 9.17 -15.09
N VAL A 303 -32.39 10.20 -15.18
CA VAL A 303 -32.76 11.59 -15.52
C VAL A 303 -33.22 11.72 -16.97
N ASP A 304 -32.63 10.96 -17.89
CA ASP A 304 -32.96 11.01 -19.32
C ASP A 304 -34.30 10.29 -19.58
N VAL A 305 -34.55 9.17 -18.88
CA VAL A 305 -35.88 8.52 -18.83
C VAL A 305 -36.93 9.47 -18.26
N ALA A 306 -36.64 10.12 -17.14
CA ALA A 306 -37.57 11.07 -16.51
C ALA A 306 -37.92 12.23 -17.46
N ARG A 307 -36.93 12.76 -18.18
CA ARG A 307 -37.12 13.80 -19.21
C ARG A 307 -37.95 13.29 -20.39
N ARG A 308 -37.64 12.11 -20.93
CA ARG A 308 -38.32 11.49 -22.08
C ARG A 308 -39.77 11.07 -21.80
N ALA A 309 -40.08 10.72 -20.55
CA ALA A 309 -41.43 10.37 -20.08
C ALA A 309 -42.21 11.57 -19.50
N GLU A 310 -41.62 12.76 -19.43
CA GLU A 310 -42.20 13.99 -18.86
C GLU A 310 -42.68 13.80 -17.40
N VAL A 311 -41.85 13.17 -16.57
CA VAL A 311 -42.12 12.94 -15.14
C VAL A 311 -40.90 13.23 -14.27
N SER A 312 -41.08 13.27 -12.95
CA SER A 312 -39.95 13.38 -12.04
C SER A 312 -39.12 12.08 -12.00
N THR A 313 -37.83 12.19 -11.66
CA THR A 313 -36.97 11.02 -11.40
C THR A 313 -37.50 10.15 -10.24
N GLY A 314 -38.21 10.75 -9.28
CA GLY A 314 -38.93 10.02 -8.23
C GLY A 314 -40.11 9.22 -8.77
N THR A 315 -40.82 9.72 -9.79
CA THR A 315 -41.90 8.99 -10.47
C THR A 315 -41.34 7.80 -11.25
N VAL A 316 -40.23 7.96 -11.98
CA VAL A 316 -39.53 6.83 -12.63
C VAL A 316 -39.08 5.80 -11.59
N SER A 317 -38.53 6.26 -10.46
CA SER A 317 -38.16 5.38 -9.36
C SER A 317 -39.37 4.65 -8.76
N ASN A 318 -40.54 5.28 -8.67
CA ASN A 318 -41.76 4.62 -8.18
C ASN A 318 -42.28 3.58 -9.18
N VAL A 319 -42.29 3.87 -10.49
CA VAL A 319 -42.62 2.86 -11.53
C VAL A 319 -41.72 1.63 -11.40
N LEU A 320 -40.41 1.84 -11.19
CA LEU A 320 -39.42 0.76 -11.09
C LEU A 320 -39.43 -0.04 -9.78
N ASN A 321 -40.09 0.42 -8.70
CA ASN A 321 -40.03 -0.22 -7.37
C ASN A 321 -41.39 -0.52 -6.74
N HIS A 322 -42.39 0.31 -7.05
CA HIS A 322 -43.74 0.27 -6.52
C HIS A 322 -44.71 0.68 -7.66
N PRO A 323 -44.77 -0.08 -8.77
CA PRO A 323 -45.54 0.29 -9.96
C PRO A 323 -47.01 0.56 -9.65
N ASP A 324 -47.56 -0.16 -8.67
CA ASP A 324 -48.93 -0.07 -8.15
C ASP A 324 -49.25 1.31 -7.53
N ARG A 325 -48.23 2.07 -7.12
CA ARG A 325 -48.35 3.43 -6.58
C ARG A 325 -48.28 4.53 -7.64
N VAL A 326 -48.20 4.17 -8.92
CA VAL A 326 -48.15 5.11 -10.05
C VAL A 326 -49.33 4.85 -10.98
N THR A 327 -49.98 5.92 -11.42
CA THR A 327 -51.11 5.82 -12.36
C THR A 327 -50.67 5.18 -13.68
N GLU A 328 -51.54 4.36 -14.28
CA GLU A 328 -51.23 3.59 -15.49
C GLU A 328 -50.66 4.47 -16.62
N ALA A 329 -51.29 5.62 -16.88
CA ALA A 329 -50.83 6.59 -17.89
C ALA A 329 -49.46 7.25 -17.60
N LYS A 330 -48.93 7.16 -16.38
CA LYS A 330 -47.55 7.54 -16.03
C LYS A 330 -46.62 6.33 -16.08
N ARG A 331 -47.10 5.14 -15.72
CA ARG A 331 -46.37 3.86 -15.82
C ARG A 331 -46.00 3.57 -17.27
N VAL A 332 -46.99 3.50 -18.16
CA VAL A 332 -46.82 3.23 -19.60
C VAL A 332 -45.86 4.22 -20.27
N ARG A 333 -45.95 5.53 -19.95
CA ARG A 333 -45.01 6.54 -20.49
C ARG A 333 -43.57 6.34 -20.02
N VAL A 334 -43.39 5.90 -18.77
CA VAL A 334 -42.05 5.59 -18.24
C VAL A 334 -41.51 4.31 -18.86
N GLU A 335 -42.33 3.27 -19.01
CA GLU A 335 -41.94 2.01 -19.65
C GLU A 335 -41.57 2.19 -21.12
N GLN A 336 -42.35 2.98 -21.87
CA GLN A 336 -42.03 3.38 -23.24
C GLN A 336 -40.71 4.17 -23.28
N ALA A 337 -40.51 5.15 -22.42
CA ALA A 337 -39.25 5.91 -22.34
C ALA A 337 -38.04 5.05 -21.93
N ILE A 338 -38.25 3.97 -21.17
CA ILE A 338 -37.23 3.00 -20.82
C ILE A 338 -36.84 2.18 -22.06
N ALA A 339 -37.83 1.69 -22.81
CA ALA A 339 -37.61 0.94 -24.05
C ALA A 339 -36.91 1.78 -25.12
N ASP A 340 -37.44 2.97 -25.40
CA ASP A 340 -36.91 3.93 -26.39
C ASP A 340 -35.44 4.31 -26.13
N LEU A 341 -35.06 4.44 -24.86
CA LEU A 341 -33.71 4.87 -24.45
C LEU A 341 -32.76 3.70 -24.12
N GLY A 342 -33.22 2.45 -24.24
CA GLY A 342 -32.45 1.28 -23.81
C GLY A 342 -32.03 1.34 -22.33
N PHE A 343 -32.86 1.94 -21.46
CA PHE A 343 -32.48 2.17 -20.06
C PHE A 343 -32.45 0.86 -19.27
N VAL A 344 -31.25 0.34 -19.02
CA VAL A 344 -31.06 -0.75 -18.06
C VAL A 344 -30.84 -0.17 -16.67
N ARG A 345 -31.76 -0.46 -15.74
CA ARG A 345 -31.61 -0.12 -14.33
C ARG A 345 -30.33 -0.76 -13.78
N ARG A 346 -29.43 0.05 -13.19
CA ARG A 346 -28.34 -0.48 -12.35
C ARG A 346 -28.95 -1.25 -11.18
N GLY A 347 -28.89 -2.58 -11.27
CA GLY A 347 -29.65 -3.52 -10.45
C GLY A 347 -29.61 -4.93 -11.02
N ALA A 348 -29.62 -5.06 -12.36
CA ALA A 348 -29.14 -6.28 -13.01
C ALA A 348 -27.61 -6.36 -12.91
N VAL A 349 -27.10 -7.59 -12.78
CA VAL A 349 -25.69 -7.97 -12.55
C VAL A 349 -24.70 -7.00 -13.19
N SER A 350 -23.99 -6.21 -12.38
CA SER A 350 -22.79 -5.56 -12.88
C SER A 350 -21.74 -6.64 -13.09
N GLU A 351 -21.36 -6.90 -14.34
CA GLU A 351 -20.21 -7.76 -14.63
C GLU A 351 -19.03 -7.32 -13.75
N HIS A 352 -18.51 -8.26 -12.96
CA HIS A 352 -17.38 -8.00 -12.08
C HIS A 352 -16.23 -7.48 -12.92
N ALA A 353 -15.67 -6.33 -12.54
CA ALA A 353 -14.46 -5.81 -13.18
C ALA A 353 -13.40 -6.93 -13.27
N ALA A 354 -12.68 -7.00 -14.38
CA ALA A 354 -11.74 -8.10 -14.65
C ALA A 354 -10.78 -8.42 -13.49
N HIS A 355 -10.34 -7.42 -12.74
CA HIS A 355 -9.37 -7.54 -11.65
C HIS A 355 -9.68 -6.61 -10.49
N TRP A 356 -9.16 -6.94 -9.30
CA TRP A 356 -9.13 -5.99 -8.18
C TRP A 356 -8.27 -4.77 -8.48
N ARG A 357 -8.82 -3.60 -8.19
CA ARG A 357 -8.08 -2.35 -8.08
C ARG A 357 -7.57 -2.17 -6.65
N ARG A 358 -6.31 -1.77 -6.53
CA ARG A 358 -5.65 -1.45 -5.26
C ARG A 358 -6.29 -0.22 -4.63
N ASN A 359 -6.57 0.78 -5.46
CA ASN A 359 -7.36 1.96 -5.10
C ASN A 359 -8.85 1.57 -5.01
N GLY A 360 -9.35 1.46 -3.78
CA GLY A 360 -10.65 0.85 -3.51
C GLY A 360 -10.52 -0.17 -2.39
N PHE A 361 -9.97 -1.35 -2.71
CA PHE A 361 -9.87 -2.48 -1.78
C PHE A 361 -9.23 -2.10 -0.44
N ALA A 362 -8.03 -1.49 -0.45
CA ALA A 362 -7.29 -1.23 0.79
C ALA A 362 -8.07 -0.28 1.73
N THR A 363 -8.54 0.84 1.19
CA THR A 363 -9.17 1.92 1.96
C THR A 363 -10.63 1.66 2.31
N TRP A 364 -11.41 1.09 1.39
CA TRP A 364 -12.88 1.02 1.47
C TRP A 364 -13.42 -0.37 1.79
N LEU A 365 -12.58 -1.41 1.78
CA LEU A 365 -12.95 -2.77 2.18
C LEU A 365 -12.06 -3.28 3.32
N PHE A 366 -10.75 -3.30 3.12
CA PHE A 366 -9.81 -3.93 4.06
C PHE A 366 -9.69 -3.14 5.37
N THR A 367 -9.49 -1.81 5.30
CA THR A 367 -9.50 -0.95 6.50
C THR A 367 -10.79 -1.09 7.32
N PRO A 368 -12.02 -1.00 6.76
CA PRO A 368 -13.23 -1.22 7.55
C PRO A 368 -13.41 -2.66 8.04
N ALA A 369 -12.99 -3.70 7.31
CA ALA A 369 -13.02 -5.08 7.80
C ALA A 369 -12.15 -5.26 9.06
N VAL A 370 -10.89 -4.80 8.99
CA VAL A 370 -9.92 -4.88 10.08
C VAL A 370 -10.31 -4.01 11.27
N SER A 371 -10.64 -2.75 11.02
CA SER A 371 -10.79 -1.75 12.09
C SER A 371 -12.21 -1.61 12.62
N GLY A 372 -13.22 -2.07 11.88
CA GLY A 372 -14.63 -1.77 12.13
C GLY A 372 -15.06 -0.36 11.71
N TRP A 373 -14.18 0.42 11.06
CA TRP A 373 -14.41 1.84 10.75
C TRP A 373 -14.10 2.19 9.29
N TYR A 374 -14.98 2.97 8.67
CA TYR A 374 -14.68 3.65 7.41
C TYR A 374 -13.75 4.83 7.66
N PRO A 375 -12.67 5.00 6.87
CA PRO A 375 -11.77 6.14 6.99
C PRO A 375 -12.44 7.44 6.58
N LYS A 376 -11.90 8.56 7.06
CA LYS A 376 -12.33 9.92 6.72
C LYS A 376 -12.26 10.15 5.19
N LYS A 377 -13.32 10.73 4.63
CA LYS A 377 -13.38 11.22 3.24
C LYS A 377 -14.29 12.43 3.20
N ALA A 378 -13.71 13.61 3.10
CA ALA A 378 -14.43 14.89 3.13
C ALA A 378 -15.66 14.88 2.19
N PRO A 379 -16.82 15.40 2.65
CA PRO A 379 -17.07 16.05 3.94
C PRO A 379 -17.32 15.07 5.12
N GLN A 380 -17.24 13.76 4.88
CA GLN A 380 -17.58 12.74 5.88
C GLN A 380 -16.38 12.43 6.80
N GLU A 381 -16.57 12.61 8.11
CA GLU A 381 -15.64 12.13 9.13
C GLU A 381 -15.55 10.59 9.16
N ALA A 382 -14.50 10.08 9.81
CA ALA A 382 -14.39 8.65 10.06
C ALA A 382 -15.58 8.17 10.91
N ARG A 383 -16.17 7.03 10.54
CA ARG A 383 -17.38 6.48 11.19
C ARG A 383 -17.31 4.97 11.31
N PRO A 384 -18.00 4.35 12.27
CA PRO A 384 -18.11 2.90 12.34
C PRO A 384 -18.77 2.34 11.07
N VAL A 385 -18.51 1.06 10.79
CA VAL A 385 -19.31 0.26 9.86
C VAL A 385 -20.68 0.01 10.54
N PRO A 386 -21.80 0.44 9.94
CA PRO A 386 -23.13 0.17 10.49
C PRO A 386 -23.50 -1.29 10.22
N LEU A 387 -23.87 -2.02 11.27
CA LEU A 387 -24.26 -3.43 11.20
C LEU A 387 -25.67 -3.63 11.74
N LEU A 388 -26.37 -4.62 11.20
CA LEU A 388 -27.39 -5.36 11.94
C LEU A 388 -26.66 -6.43 12.75
N GLY A 389 -26.81 -6.44 14.08
CA GLY A 389 -26.00 -7.26 15.00
C GLY A 389 -26.18 -8.76 14.78
N GLU A 390 -27.39 -9.18 14.41
CA GLU A 390 -27.71 -10.56 14.05
C GLU A 390 -27.94 -10.72 12.54
N PRO A 391 -27.52 -11.85 11.93
CA PRO A 391 -26.68 -12.91 12.52
C PRO A 391 -25.23 -12.47 12.80
N TRP A 392 -24.64 -12.96 13.89
CA TRP A 392 -23.20 -12.80 14.22
C TRP A 392 -22.29 -13.09 12.99
N PRO A 393 -21.22 -12.31 12.72
CA PRO A 393 -20.67 -11.19 13.51
C PRO A 393 -21.36 -9.86 13.27
N GLY A 394 -22.55 -9.87 12.69
CA GLY A 394 -23.29 -8.70 12.25
C GLY A 394 -23.13 -8.45 10.76
N VAL A 395 -24.24 -8.17 10.09
CA VAL A 395 -24.33 -7.98 8.65
C VAL A 395 -24.33 -6.48 8.32
N PRO A 396 -23.43 -5.98 7.44
CA PRO A 396 -23.38 -4.57 7.08
C PRO A 396 -24.71 -4.03 6.56
N ALA A 397 -25.25 -3.02 7.25
CA ALA A 397 -26.46 -2.33 6.83
C ALA A 397 -26.19 -1.55 5.53
N ARG A 398 -27.01 -1.79 4.50
CA ARG A 398 -26.87 -1.18 3.17
C ARG A 398 -28.02 -0.22 2.87
N GLY A 399 -27.77 0.77 2.01
CA GLY A 399 -28.77 1.73 1.52
C GLY A 399 -28.85 3.05 2.29
N ARG A 400 -29.88 3.86 1.99
CA ARG A 400 -30.19 5.10 2.72
C ARG A 400 -30.63 4.74 4.16
N GLY A 401 -30.28 5.57 5.14
CA GLY A 401 -30.56 5.32 6.55
C GLY A 401 -29.96 4.03 7.09
N ALA A 402 -28.79 3.63 6.58
CA ALA A 402 -28.08 2.43 7.06
C ALA A 402 -27.56 2.60 8.49
N SER A 403 -27.08 3.79 8.86
CA SER A 403 -26.64 4.11 10.22
C SER A 403 -27.81 4.10 11.20
N ASP A 404 -28.96 4.65 10.81
CA ASP A 404 -30.15 4.80 11.68
C ASP A 404 -30.83 3.46 11.99
N ARG A 405 -30.56 2.44 11.17
CA ARG A 405 -31.02 1.05 11.34
C ARG A 405 -29.97 0.13 11.96
N ALA A 406 -28.77 0.62 12.24
CA ALA A 406 -27.72 -0.19 12.83
C ALA A 406 -27.82 -0.18 14.35
N ASP A 407 -27.84 -1.37 14.92
CA ASP A 407 -27.81 -1.65 16.35
C ASP A 407 -26.41 -2.06 16.84
N ALA A 408 -25.50 -2.40 15.91
CA ALA A 408 -24.14 -2.85 16.22
C ALA A 408 -23.05 -2.20 15.34
N CYS A 409 -21.81 -2.28 15.81
CA CYS A 409 -20.61 -2.04 15.03
C CYS A 409 -19.48 -3.00 15.44
N TRP A 410 -18.51 -3.22 14.56
CA TRP A 410 -17.39 -4.11 14.85
C TRP A 410 -16.32 -3.46 15.74
N LEU A 411 -15.85 -4.21 16.75
CA LEU A 411 -14.59 -3.90 17.42
C LEU A 411 -13.39 -4.14 16.48
N PRO A 412 -12.30 -3.37 16.58
CA PRO A 412 -11.10 -3.57 15.77
C PRO A 412 -10.44 -4.92 16.03
N ILE A 413 -10.05 -5.63 14.98
CA ILE A 413 -9.20 -6.83 15.07
C ILE A 413 -7.74 -6.41 15.29
N ALA A 414 -7.22 -5.55 14.41
CA ALA A 414 -5.83 -5.08 14.47
C ALA A 414 -5.73 -3.65 13.91
N LYS A 415 -5.96 -2.63 14.75
CA LYS A 415 -6.02 -1.23 14.32
C LYS A 415 -4.70 -0.79 13.67
N GLY A 416 -4.74 -0.50 12.36
CA GLY A 416 -3.57 -0.12 11.56
C GLY A 416 -2.97 -1.25 10.72
N LEU A 417 -3.47 -2.49 10.82
CA LEU A 417 -3.13 -3.56 9.89
C LEU A 417 -3.53 -3.17 8.46
N THR A 418 -2.61 -3.39 7.52
CA THR A 418 -2.79 -3.10 6.09
C THR A 418 -2.78 -4.41 5.29
N PRO A 419 -3.19 -4.42 4.01
CA PRO A 419 -3.06 -5.61 3.17
C PRO A 419 -1.59 -6.09 3.10
N HIS A 420 -0.60 -5.20 3.15
CA HIS A 420 0.80 -5.62 3.23
C HIS A 420 1.21 -6.10 4.64
N GLY A 421 0.53 -5.64 5.68
CA GLY A 421 0.64 -6.16 7.05
C GLY A 421 0.30 -7.64 7.17
N LEU A 422 -0.57 -8.20 6.33
CA LEU A 422 -0.79 -9.65 6.24
C LEU A 422 0.44 -10.42 5.73
N ARG A 423 1.26 -9.82 4.86
CA ARG A 423 2.55 -10.43 4.44
C ARG A 423 3.59 -10.36 5.56
N HIS A 424 3.58 -9.29 6.38
CA HIS A 424 4.38 -9.25 7.61
C HIS A 424 3.89 -10.29 8.62
N THR A 425 2.57 -10.42 8.80
CA THR A 425 1.94 -11.44 9.65
C THR A 425 2.38 -12.84 9.25
N HIS A 426 2.29 -13.19 7.96
CA HIS A 426 2.77 -14.49 7.47
C HIS A 426 4.24 -14.75 7.80
N ARG A 427 5.10 -13.72 7.67
CA ARG A 427 6.53 -13.82 8.02
C ARG A 427 6.72 -14.06 9.52
N THR A 428 5.98 -13.34 10.37
CA THR A 428 6.01 -13.52 11.82
C THR A 428 5.48 -14.89 12.26
N MET A 429 4.42 -15.40 11.62
CA MET A 429 3.93 -16.77 11.85
C MET A 429 4.98 -17.82 11.50
N MET A 430 5.74 -17.64 10.41
CA MET A 430 6.86 -18.53 10.09
C MET A 430 8.01 -18.42 11.10
N GLU A 431 8.33 -17.22 11.58
CA GLU A 431 9.35 -16.98 12.62
C GLU A 431 8.93 -17.66 13.95
N ASP A 432 7.66 -17.57 14.33
CA ASP A 432 7.04 -18.21 15.51
C ASP A 432 7.04 -19.75 15.42
N LEU A 433 6.73 -20.29 14.23
CA LEU A 433 6.85 -21.73 13.93
C LEU A 433 8.30 -22.24 13.84
N GLY A 434 9.31 -21.40 14.11
CA GLY A 434 10.72 -21.78 14.04
C GLY A 434 11.22 -22.10 12.62
N THR A 435 10.55 -21.58 11.59
CA THR A 435 10.89 -21.83 10.18
C THR A 435 12.28 -21.28 9.86
N GLU A 436 13.10 -22.05 9.15
CA GLU A 436 14.46 -21.61 8.83
C GLU A 436 14.47 -20.48 7.79
N LYS A 437 15.36 -19.50 7.98
CA LYS A 437 15.43 -18.27 7.17
C LYS A 437 15.44 -18.53 5.65
N VAL A 438 16.13 -19.56 5.18
CA VAL A 438 16.20 -19.89 3.75
C VAL A 438 14.85 -20.31 3.16
N LEU A 439 14.02 -21.03 3.91
CA LEU A 439 12.66 -21.39 3.49
C LEU A 439 11.73 -20.17 3.58
N MET A 440 11.87 -19.34 4.62
CA MET A 440 11.12 -18.09 4.72
C MET A 440 11.41 -17.15 3.54
N ASP A 441 12.67 -16.91 3.21
CA ASP A 441 13.04 -16.02 2.11
C ASP A 441 12.69 -16.61 0.74
N GLN A 442 12.83 -17.93 0.53
CA GLN A 442 12.32 -18.59 -0.68
C GLN A 442 10.81 -18.38 -0.82
N ARG A 443 10.00 -18.69 0.21
CA ARG A 443 8.52 -18.55 0.16
C ARG A 443 8.10 -17.10 -0.06
N MET A 444 8.82 -16.16 0.53
CA MET A 444 8.54 -14.73 0.40
C MET A 444 9.02 -14.13 -0.93
N GLY A 445 9.92 -14.79 -1.66
CA GLY A 445 10.55 -14.23 -2.85
C GLY A 445 11.51 -13.09 -2.48
N HIS A 446 12.37 -13.34 -1.50
CA HIS A 446 13.50 -12.47 -1.14
C HIS A 446 14.81 -13.11 -1.59
N ILE A 447 15.75 -12.28 -2.05
CA ILE A 447 17.13 -12.68 -2.30
C ILE A 447 17.93 -12.38 -1.03
N ASP A 448 18.57 -13.40 -0.44
CA ASP A 448 19.53 -13.20 0.65
C ASP A 448 20.95 -13.12 0.08
N GLY A 449 21.54 -11.93 0.11
CA GLY A 449 22.93 -11.70 -0.29
C GLY A 449 23.97 -12.09 0.77
N SER A 450 23.57 -12.69 1.90
CA SER A 450 24.50 -13.10 2.95
C SER A 450 25.37 -14.29 2.51
N ALA A 451 26.58 -14.38 3.07
CA ALA A 451 27.47 -15.52 2.80
C ALA A 451 26.86 -16.88 3.21
N SER A 452 25.95 -16.88 4.19
CA SER A 452 25.22 -18.05 4.69
C SER A 452 24.22 -18.60 3.67
N ALA A 453 23.60 -17.73 2.87
CA ALA A 453 22.63 -18.11 1.84
C ALA A 453 23.22 -19.05 0.76
N ARG A 454 24.55 -19.06 0.59
CA ARG A 454 25.24 -19.96 -0.36
C ARG A 454 25.30 -21.42 0.08
N TYR A 455 25.09 -21.70 1.37
CA TYR A 455 25.19 -23.05 1.96
C TYR A 455 23.86 -23.55 2.55
N ALA A 456 22.89 -22.65 2.75
CA ALA A 456 21.57 -23.01 3.22
C ALA A 456 20.71 -23.51 2.04
N HIS A 457 20.14 -24.71 2.18
CA HIS A 457 19.24 -25.29 1.18
C HIS A 457 17.89 -25.66 1.80
N VAL A 458 16.81 -25.48 1.05
CA VAL A 458 15.46 -25.87 1.49
C VAL A 458 15.29 -27.38 1.27
N THR A 459 15.05 -28.12 2.36
CA THR A 459 14.80 -29.56 2.31
C THR A 459 13.29 -29.89 2.33
N PRO A 460 12.87 -31.07 1.84
CA PRO A 460 11.48 -31.53 1.96
C PRO A 460 10.97 -31.58 3.40
N GLY A 461 11.84 -31.88 4.38
CA GLY A 461 11.49 -31.91 5.80
C GLY A 461 11.11 -30.54 6.35
N MET A 462 11.81 -29.47 5.92
CA MET A 462 11.49 -28.08 6.31
C MET A 462 10.13 -27.66 5.74
N ARG A 463 9.88 -27.95 4.45
CA ARG A 463 8.58 -27.72 3.81
C ARG A 463 7.45 -28.43 4.56
N LYS A 464 7.63 -29.72 4.87
CA LYS A 464 6.63 -30.52 5.60
C LYS A 464 6.33 -29.95 6.99
N ARG A 465 7.36 -29.53 7.76
CA ARG A 465 7.16 -28.87 9.06
C ARG A 465 6.34 -27.59 8.94
N LEU A 466 6.69 -26.73 7.98
CA LEU A 466 5.97 -25.47 7.74
C LEU A 466 4.50 -25.70 7.35
N ILE A 467 4.23 -26.65 6.44
CA ILE A 467 2.86 -27.01 6.00
C ILE A 467 2.03 -27.52 7.18
N LEU A 468 2.61 -28.36 8.05
CA LEU A 468 1.94 -28.87 9.25
C LEU A 468 1.63 -27.75 10.24
N GLY A 469 2.62 -26.92 10.61
CA GLY A 469 2.42 -25.82 11.57
C GLY A 469 1.43 -24.76 11.09
N LEU A 470 1.43 -24.40 9.80
CA LEU A 470 0.43 -23.50 9.21
C LEU A 470 -0.96 -24.15 9.13
N THR A 471 -1.06 -25.47 9.11
CA THR A 471 -2.35 -26.19 9.16
C THR A 471 -2.89 -26.23 10.58
N GLU A 472 -2.06 -26.52 11.58
CA GLU A 472 -2.42 -26.49 13.00
C GLU A 472 -2.87 -25.09 13.46
N GLN A 473 -2.18 -24.03 13.04
CA GLN A 473 -2.60 -22.65 13.27
C GLN A 473 -3.95 -22.31 12.61
N TRP A 474 -4.22 -22.87 11.42
CA TRP A 474 -5.50 -22.70 10.72
C TRP A 474 -6.66 -23.45 11.41
N GLU A 475 -6.44 -24.70 11.82
CA GLU A 475 -7.42 -25.50 12.56
C GLU A 475 -7.74 -24.85 13.92
N THR A 476 -6.72 -24.41 14.65
CA THR A 476 -6.88 -23.67 15.92
C THR A 476 -7.69 -22.38 15.73
N ALA A 477 -7.47 -21.65 14.63
CA ALA A 477 -8.24 -20.46 14.30
C ALA A 477 -9.69 -20.76 13.92
N LEU A 478 -9.96 -21.88 13.23
CA LEU A 478 -11.32 -22.35 12.96
C LEU A 478 -12.05 -22.74 14.25
N ASP A 479 -11.39 -23.48 15.15
CA ASP A 479 -11.98 -23.89 16.44
C ASP A 479 -12.28 -22.67 17.33
N ALA A 480 -11.34 -21.72 17.42
CA ALA A 480 -11.56 -20.46 18.13
C ALA A 480 -12.70 -19.64 17.50
N ARG A 481 -12.82 -19.63 16.17
CA ARG A 481 -13.94 -18.98 15.46
C ARG A 481 -15.26 -19.72 15.67
N LEU A 482 -15.28 -21.04 15.71
CA LEU A 482 -16.45 -21.88 15.97
C LEU A 482 -17.01 -21.60 17.38
N ALA A 483 -16.10 -21.48 18.37
CA ALA A 483 -16.45 -21.13 19.75
C ALA A 483 -17.08 -19.74 19.91
N LEU A 484 -16.78 -18.78 19.02
CA LEU A 484 -17.45 -17.47 19.00
C LEU A 484 -18.88 -17.55 18.45
N CYS A 485 -19.10 -18.35 17.39
CA CYS A 485 -20.42 -18.62 16.83
C CYS A 485 -20.37 -19.87 15.92
N PRO A 486 -21.25 -20.89 16.09
CA PRO A 486 -21.23 -22.10 15.26
C PRO A 486 -21.53 -21.91 13.76
N THR A 487 -21.93 -20.71 13.34
CA THR A 487 -22.30 -20.42 11.94
C THR A 487 -21.66 -19.13 11.42
N SER A 488 -21.78 -18.88 10.12
CA SER A 488 -21.41 -17.60 9.51
C SER A 488 -22.42 -17.23 8.41
N PRO A 489 -22.70 -15.94 8.16
CA PRO A 489 -23.42 -15.51 6.98
C PRO A 489 -22.56 -15.59 5.71
N VAL A 490 -21.23 -15.73 5.86
CA VAL A 490 -20.29 -15.99 4.75
C VAL A 490 -20.33 -17.47 4.44
N ARG A 491 -20.87 -17.82 3.27
CA ARG A 491 -21.04 -19.22 2.82
C ARG A 491 -19.76 -20.04 2.98
N MET A 492 -18.60 -19.51 2.57
CA MET A 492 -17.35 -20.27 2.68
C MET A 492 -16.93 -20.59 4.11
N LEU A 493 -17.08 -19.66 5.03
CA LEU A 493 -16.76 -19.94 6.43
C LEU A 493 -17.80 -20.89 7.03
N ASN A 494 -19.08 -20.70 6.72
CA ASN A 494 -20.14 -21.58 7.18
C ASN A 494 -19.98 -23.02 6.68
N ASP A 495 -19.57 -23.21 5.42
CA ASP A 495 -19.25 -24.53 4.85
C ASP A 495 -17.99 -25.16 5.47
N LEU A 496 -17.08 -24.36 6.06
CA LEU A 496 -15.91 -24.82 6.81
C LEU A 496 -16.29 -25.20 8.25
N LEU A 497 -17.08 -24.36 8.94
CA LEU A 497 -17.54 -24.58 10.33
C LEU A 497 -18.48 -25.79 10.46
N ARG A 498 -19.23 -26.14 9.40
CA ARG A 498 -20.17 -27.28 9.37
C ARG A 498 -19.52 -28.63 9.03
N ARG A 499 -18.27 -28.66 8.58
CA ARG A 499 -17.54 -29.90 8.30
C ARG A 499 -16.82 -30.29 9.58
N ASP A 500 -17.23 -31.39 10.21
CA ASP A 500 -16.77 -31.85 11.52
C ASP A 500 -15.25 -31.69 11.73
N ALA A 501 -14.87 -30.57 12.36
CA ALA A 501 -13.67 -30.49 13.15
C ALA A 501 -13.96 -31.33 14.41
N PRO A 502 -13.40 -32.56 14.59
CA PRO A 502 -12.17 -33.07 13.96
C PRO A 502 -12.22 -34.56 13.53
N SER A 503 -12.35 -34.90 12.23
CA SER A 503 -12.24 -36.32 11.81
C SER A 503 -11.55 -36.66 10.49
N LEU A 504 -11.53 -35.81 9.45
CA LEU A 504 -11.12 -36.26 8.10
C LEU A 504 -9.66 -35.98 7.68
N TRP A 505 -8.94 -35.04 8.31
CA TRP A 505 -7.57 -34.70 7.88
C TRP A 505 -6.46 -35.55 8.54
N ARG A 506 -6.76 -36.28 9.63
CA ARG A 506 -5.76 -37.07 10.36
C ARG A 506 -5.26 -38.32 9.62
N HIS A 507 -5.98 -38.80 8.60
CA HIS A 507 -5.66 -40.07 7.92
C HIS A 507 -4.68 -39.97 6.73
N LEU A 508 -4.25 -38.76 6.34
CA LEU A 508 -3.17 -38.59 5.34
C LEU A 508 -1.76 -38.53 5.94
N SER A 509 -1.65 -38.58 7.28
CA SER A 509 -0.39 -38.92 7.95
C SER A 509 -0.27 -40.44 8.07
N GLY A 510 0.56 -41.04 7.20
CA GLY A 510 0.88 -42.47 7.22
C GLY A 510 1.45 -42.96 8.56
N PRO A 511 1.53 -44.29 8.76
CA PRO A 511 1.78 -44.89 10.07
C PRO A 511 3.06 -44.37 10.72
N ARG A 512 2.98 -44.08 12.03
CA ARG A 512 4.10 -43.58 12.81
C ARG A 512 5.21 -44.64 12.85
N GLY A 513 6.27 -44.41 12.09
CA GLY A 513 7.56 -45.02 12.37
C GLY A 513 8.01 -44.60 13.77
N SER A 514 8.17 -45.57 14.66
CA SER A 514 8.71 -45.38 16.00
C SER A 514 10.14 -44.84 15.95
N VAL A 515 10.41 -43.65 16.49
CA VAL A 515 11.53 -43.30 17.39
C VAL A 515 11.32 -41.86 17.89
N VAL A 516 10.68 -41.70 19.06
CA VAL A 516 10.98 -40.66 20.06
C VAL A 516 10.67 -41.29 21.43
N SER A 517 11.62 -41.21 22.37
CA SER A 517 11.52 -41.91 23.65
C SER A 517 10.60 -41.22 24.67
N ASP A 518 9.90 -42.04 25.46
CA ASP A 518 8.92 -41.67 26.48
C ASP A 518 9.56 -41.02 27.73
N ARG A 519 10.14 -39.82 27.58
CA ARG A 519 10.74 -39.08 28.70
C ARG A 519 10.38 -37.60 28.81
N SER A 520 9.78 -37.00 27.78
CA SER A 520 9.47 -35.56 27.74
C SER A 520 8.08 -35.20 28.28
N LEU A 521 7.14 -36.16 28.36
CA LEU A 521 5.74 -35.90 28.73
C LEU A 521 5.48 -35.88 30.24
N ARG A 522 6.44 -36.26 31.09
CA ARG A 522 6.28 -36.28 32.57
C ARG A 522 6.75 -35.01 33.28
N GLN A 523 7.11 -33.95 32.55
CA GLN A 523 7.60 -32.68 33.14
C GLN A 523 6.66 -31.48 32.96
N LEU A 524 5.49 -31.63 32.32
CA LEU A 524 4.51 -30.55 32.20
C LEU A 524 3.29 -30.71 33.14
N ASP A 525 2.92 -31.94 33.53
CA ASP A 525 1.84 -32.18 34.52
C ASP A 525 2.21 -31.77 35.96
N ALA A 526 3.51 -31.64 36.28
CA ALA A 526 3.97 -31.31 37.63
C ALA A 526 3.80 -29.82 38.01
N ALA A 527 3.48 -28.94 37.06
CA ALA A 527 3.36 -27.49 37.30
C ALA A 527 1.91 -27.03 37.59
N SER A 528 0.90 -27.84 37.31
CA SER A 528 -0.52 -27.44 37.44
C SER A 528 -1.18 -27.84 38.77
N GLN A 529 -0.52 -28.61 39.64
CA GLN A 529 -1.09 -29.06 40.92
C GLN A 529 -0.70 -28.22 42.15
N GLN A 530 0.00 -27.08 41.99
CA GLN A 530 0.53 -26.30 43.12
C GLN A 530 -0.13 -24.93 43.36
N LEU A 531 -1.29 -24.66 42.74
CA LEU A 531 -2.09 -23.42 42.96
C LEU A 531 -3.59 -23.68 43.16
N LEU A 532 -3.95 -24.72 43.91
CA LEU A 532 -5.31 -24.90 44.45
C LEU A 532 -5.24 -25.06 45.98
N GLY A 533 -5.30 -23.92 46.67
CA GLY A 533 -5.31 -23.83 48.13
C GLY A 533 -5.65 -22.42 48.59
N GLY A 534 -6.94 -22.08 48.64
CA GLY A 534 -7.38 -20.72 48.94
C GLY A 534 -8.87 -20.48 48.71
N THR A 535 -9.72 -21.03 49.58
CA THR A 535 -11.16 -20.73 49.60
C THR A 535 -11.42 -19.31 50.09
N THR A 536 -12.15 -18.49 49.32
CA THR A 536 -13.11 -17.53 49.93
C THR A 536 -14.21 -17.14 48.95
N THR A 537 -15.40 -16.92 49.49
CA THR A 537 -16.68 -16.73 48.78
C THR A 537 -16.92 -15.28 48.36
N ALA A 538 -17.39 -15.06 47.13
CA ALA A 538 -18.18 -13.87 46.78
C ALA A 538 -19.12 -14.20 45.60
N SER A 539 -20.43 -14.13 45.84
CA SER A 539 -21.48 -14.30 44.83
C SER A 539 -21.70 -13.02 44.04
N TRP A 540 -21.91 -13.15 42.73
CA TRP A 540 -22.42 -12.07 41.87
C TRP A 540 -23.90 -12.34 41.55
N PRO A 541 -24.83 -11.44 41.89
CA PRO A 541 -26.23 -11.60 41.54
C PRO A 541 -26.51 -11.13 40.11
N THR A 542 -27.30 -11.93 39.38
CA THR A 542 -27.88 -11.57 38.09
C THR A 542 -29.30 -11.06 38.30
N THR A 543 -29.59 -9.81 37.93
CA THR A 543 -31.00 -9.33 37.83
C THR A 543 -31.19 -8.39 36.65
N LEU A 544 -32.38 -8.47 36.05
CA LEU A 544 -32.80 -7.85 34.79
C LEU A 544 -33.53 -6.51 34.97
N CYS A 545 -33.53 -5.71 33.90
CA CYS A 545 -34.58 -4.78 33.43
C CYS A 545 -35.21 -3.72 34.37
N GLY A 546 -35.15 -2.45 33.93
CA GLY A 546 -36.05 -1.38 34.37
C GLY A 546 -35.56 0.01 33.94
N PRO A 547 -36.31 0.80 33.15
CA PRO A 547 -35.90 2.15 32.72
C PRO A 547 -36.35 3.21 33.74
N ASP A 548 -35.57 4.29 33.89
CA ASP A 548 -36.07 5.67 33.69
C ASP A 548 -35.04 6.79 33.94
N THR A 549 -35.37 7.97 33.40
CA THR A 549 -34.91 9.33 33.80
C THR A 549 -33.46 9.81 33.58
N GLN A 550 -33.35 10.61 32.52
CA GLN A 550 -32.89 12.01 32.51
C GLN A 550 -31.39 12.39 32.55
N PHE A 551 -31.04 13.20 31.54
CA PHE A 551 -29.88 14.08 31.48
C PHE A 551 -29.78 15.02 32.70
N ALA A 552 -28.60 15.10 33.31
CA ALA A 552 -28.18 16.29 34.06
C ALA A 552 -26.65 16.46 33.98
N ALA A 553 -26.19 17.51 33.30
CA ALA A 553 -24.78 17.89 33.31
C ALA A 553 -24.44 18.63 34.61
N ARG A 554 -23.31 18.30 35.24
CA ARG A 554 -22.66 19.15 36.26
C ARG A 554 -21.16 19.30 35.99
N GLN A 555 -20.72 20.55 36.00
CA GLN A 555 -19.32 20.96 35.86
C GLN A 555 -18.60 21.02 37.24
N PRO A 556 -17.26 21.11 37.27
CA PRO A 556 -16.47 20.64 38.42
C PRO A 556 -16.08 21.73 39.45
N HIS A 557 -15.60 21.28 40.61
CA HIS A 557 -15.03 22.13 41.67
C HIS A 557 -13.54 22.48 41.46
N PRO A 558 -13.02 23.59 42.05
CA PRO A 558 -11.70 24.15 41.69
C PRO A 558 -10.65 24.17 42.83
N TYR A 559 -9.39 23.92 42.49
CA TYR A 559 -8.14 24.43 43.11
C TYR A 559 -6.99 24.21 42.10
N GLY A 560 -6.00 25.09 41.85
CA GLY A 560 -5.79 26.46 42.35
C GLY A 560 -4.30 26.84 42.46
N VAL A 561 -3.58 27.10 41.35
CA VAL A 561 -2.20 27.67 41.35
C VAL A 561 -2.05 28.75 40.26
N ARG A 562 -1.15 29.73 40.50
CA ARG A 562 -1.23 31.11 39.99
C ARG A 562 -0.72 31.37 38.55
N ALA A 563 -1.48 32.25 37.91
CA ALA A 563 -1.25 33.14 36.77
C ALA A 563 0.17 33.64 36.45
N VAL A 564 0.42 33.83 35.15
CA VAL A 564 0.99 35.07 34.56
C VAL A 564 0.18 35.44 33.30
N HIS A 565 -0.22 36.70 33.20
CA HIS A 565 -0.79 37.38 32.01
C HIS A 565 0.05 38.67 31.80
N PRO A 566 0.02 39.37 30.64
CA PRO A 566 -1.16 39.69 29.82
C PRO A 566 -0.90 39.34 28.32
N GLN A 567 -1.49 39.91 27.25
CA GLN A 567 -2.65 40.79 27.05
C GLN A 567 -3.22 40.55 25.63
N CYS A 568 -4.51 40.82 25.40
CA CYS A 568 -5.08 41.10 24.07
C CYS A 568 -6.32 42.01 24.22
N CYS A 569 -6.37 43.10 23.47
CA CYS A 569 -7.45 44.09 23.56
C CYS A 569 -8.61 43.76 22.61
N CYS A 570 -9.85 43.98 23.07
CA CYS A 570 -11.05 43.98 22.23
C CYS A 570 -12.14 44.83 22.90
N PRO A 571 -12.73 45.79 22.16
CA PRO A 571 -14.13 46.16 22.36
C PRO A 571 -14.88 46.47 21.03
N SER A 572 -16.21 46.49 20.94
CA SER A 572 -17.28 45.90 21.76
C SER A 572 -18.64 46.03 21.05
N ARG A 573 -19.57 45.09 21.36
CA ARG A 573 -21.05 45.18 21.39
C ARG A 573 -21.82 46.29 20.64
N ARG A 574 -22.90 45.87 19.93
CA ARG A 574 -24.36 46.13 20.16
C ARG A 574 -25.12 45.46 18.99
N SER A 575 -26.08 44.55 19.13
CA SER A 575 -27.39 44.56 19.82
C SER A 575 -28.42 45.54 19.22
N THR A 576 -29.33 45.04 18.37
CA THR A 576 -30.81 45.18 18.49
C THR A 576 -31.55 44.36 17.42
N ALA A 577 -32.60 43.68 17.86
CA ALA A 577 -33.79 43.30 17.08
C ALA A 577 -34.96 44.18 17.61
N PRO A 578 -36.24 44.11 17.14
CA PRO A 578 -36.82 43.13 16.22
C PRO A 578 -37.82 43.68 15.16
N ALA A 579 -38.20 42.80 14.23
CA ALA A 579 -39.59 42.51 13.84
C ALA A 579 -39.63 41.12 13.19
#